data_AF-A0A8J4S612-F1
#
_entry.id   AF-A0A8J4S612-F1
#
_cell.length_a   1.000
_cell.length_b   1.000
_cell.length_c   1.000
_cell.angle_alpha   90.00
_cell.angle_beta   90.00
_cell.angle_gamma   90.00
#
_symmetry.space_group_name_H-M   'P 1'
#
loop_
_entity.id
_entity.type
_entity.pdbx_description
1 polymer ?
#
loop_
_entity_poly.entity_id
_entity_poly.type
_entity_poly.pdbx_seq_one_letter_code
_entity_poly.pdbx_strand_id
1 'polypeptide(L)'
;MVLANVRACGAIGAAIRGSAAAFSSAGRVTFEELTAGADAEQLQFMKEQIVQVDEKDAVLGPISKKDAHIHDGVLHRAFSVFVFNSKNELLIQKRASEKITFPGYWANTCCSHPLFTEAELEDGIGVKRAAIRKLEHELGIPTSTFAVEDLTYVSTVMYKAASDANWTEYEMDHILFARGDVSLDNVNRNEVEQVEFVARDKLPELLDDSKRKLSPWFHLIGSNLLPQWWDNLDAVLAKDSTDRQIHDYR
;
A
#
# COMPACT_ATOMS: atom_id res chain seq x y z
N MET A 1 48.22 10.32 48.59
CA MET A 1 47.77 9.99 49.95
C MET A 1 46.65 10.98 50.27
N VAL A 2 45.37 10.62 50.46
CA VAL A 2 44.78 9.43 51.07
C VAL A 2 43.45 9.10 50.36
N LEU A 3 43.19 7.79 50.24
CA LEU A 3 41.97 7.15 49.74
C LEU A 3 40.74 7.42 50.63
N ALA A 4 39.56 7.45 50.03
CA ALA A 4 38.34 6.99 50.69
C ALA A 4 37.35 6.42 49.67
N ASN A 5 37.20 5.09 49.70
CA ASN A 5 36.15 4.28 49.08
C ASN A 5 34.80 4.53 49.76
N VAL A 6 33.71 4.69 48.99
CA VAL A 6 32.37 4.19 49.40
C VAL A 6 31.55 3.71 48.18
N ARG A 7 31.45 2.37 48.10
CA ARG A 7 30.32 1.51 47.73
C ARG A 7 29.54 1.74 46.43
N ALA A 8 29.71 0.74 45.56
CA ALA A 8 28.71 0.28 44.61
C ALA A 8 27.40 -0.12 45.32
N CYS A 9 26.28 0.36 44.78
CA CYS A 9 24.94 -0.17 45.08
C CYS A 9 24.36 -0.67 43.77
N GLY A 10 24.14 -1.99 43.69
CA GLY A 10 23.49 -2.61 42.55
C GLY A 10 22.02 -2.26 42.52
N ALA A 11 21.53 -1.86 41.35
CA ALA A 11 20.11 -1.83 41.04
C ALA A 11 19.83 -2.94 40.03
N ILE A 12 19.23 -4.01 40.55
CA ILE A 12 18.48 -5.02 39.81
C ILE A 12 17.21 -4.32 39.31
N GLY A 13 16.98 -4.32 38.00
CA GLY A 13 15.84 -3.61 37.41
C GLY A 13 15.38 -4.22 36.09
N ALA A 14 14.58 -5.28 36.21
CA ALA A 14 13.57 -5.78 35.28
C ALA A 14 13.91 -5.79 33.77
N ALA A 15 14.27 -6.97 33.27
CA ALA A 15 14.05 -7.31 31.87
C ALA A 15 12.54 -7.19 31.57
N ILE A 16 12.17 -6.24 30.72
CA ILE A 16 10.84 -6.19 30.11
C ILE A 16 10.78 -7.37 29.16
N ARG A 17 10.29 -8.51 29.66
CA ARG A 17 9.78 -9.57 28.80
C ARG A 17 8.53 -9.01 28.15
N GLY A 18 8.65 -8.59 26.90
CA GLY A 18 7.50 -8.39 26.04
C GLY A 18 6.71 -9.69 26.04
N SER A 19 5.54 -9.69 26.68
CA SER A 19 4.57 -10.76 26.54
C SER A 19 4.14 -10.77 25.08
N ALA A 20 4.68 -11.69 24.28
CA ALA A 20 3.97 -12.11 23.09
C ALA A 20 2.60 -12.58 23.57
N ALA A 21 1.56 -11.78 23.33
CA ALA A 21 0.20 -12.24 23.55
C ALA A 21 0.04 -13.47 22.65
N ALA A 22 -0.06 -14.64 23.27
CA ALA A 22 -0.41 -15.86 22.56
C ALA A 22 -1.84 -15.67 22.08
N PHE A 23 -2.00 -15.22 20.84
CA PHE A 23 -3.29 -15.20 20.17
C PHE A 23 -3.75 -16.65 20.05
N SER A 24 -4.84 -16.97 20.73
CA SER A 24 -5.51 -18.27 20.61
C SER A 24 -5.97 -18.45 19.17
N SER A 25 -5.31 -19.36 18.45
CA SER A 25 -5.71 -19.80 17.09
C SER A 25 -6.95 -20.70 17.10
N ALA A 26 -7.48 -21.05 18.27
CA ALA A 26 -8.66 -21.90 18.39
C ALA A 26 -9.91 -21.13 17.89
N GLY A 27 -10.35 -21.45 16.67
CA GLY A 27 -11.62 -21.00 16.10
C GLY A 27 -11.53 -20.04 14.90
N ARG A 28 -10.34 -19.69 14.41
CA ARG A 28 -10.18 -18.93 13.16
C ARG A 28 -10.01 -19.89 11.97
N VAL A 29 -10.66 -19.55 10.85
CA VAL A 29 -10.60 -20.30 9.59
C VAL A 29 -9.17 -20.28 9.05
N THR A 30 -8.64 -21.42 8.58
CA THR A 30 -7.26 -21.49 8.10
C THR A 30 -7.08 -20.81 6.74
N PHE A 31 -5.84 -20.48 6.36
CA PHE A 31 -5.56 -19.94 5.03
C PHE A 31 -6.00 -20.89 3.91
N GLU A 32 -5.76 -22.19 4.10
CA GLU A 32 -6.13 -23.22 3.14
C GLU A 32 -7.65 -23.31 2.95
N GLU A 33 -8.41 -23.14 4.04
CA GLU A 33 -9.88 -23.08 4.00
C GLU A 33 -10.37 -21.79 3.33
N LEU A 34 -9.77 -20.64 3.66
CA LEU A 34 -10.16 -19.33 3.11
C LEU A 34 -9.87 -19.18 1.62
N THR A 35 -8.87 -19.90 1.11
CA THR A 35 -8.43 -19.80 -0.28
C THR A 35 -8.76 -21.04 -1.10
N ALA A 36 -9.65 -21.90 -0.60
CA ALA A 36 -10.16 -23.04 -1.33
C ALA A 36 -10.86 -22.56 -2.62
N GLY A 37 -10.28 -22.90 -3.78
CA GLY A 37 -10.79 -22.49 -5.08
C GLY A 37 -10.37 -21.09 -5.54
N ALA A 38 -9.47 -20.43 -4.80
CA ALA A 38 -8.83 -19.20 -5.26
C ALA A 38 -7.94 -19.46 -6.48
N ASP A 39 -7.72 -18.41 -7.27
CA ASP A 39 -6.86 -18.48 -8.44
C ASP A 39 -5.40 -18.83 -8.07
N ALA A 40 -4.78 -19.70 -8.87
CA ALA A 40 -3.46 -20.24 -8.56
C ALA A 40 -2.35 -19.18 -8.63
N GLU A 41 -2.50 -18.17 -9.47
CA GLU A 41 -1.56 -17.06 -9.61
C GLU A 41 -1.62 -16.16 -8.38
N GLN A 42 -2.83 -15.79 -7.95
CA GLN A 42 -3.05 -15.02 -6.72
C GLN A 42 -2.50 -15.74 -5.48
N LEU A 43 -2.71 -17.05 -5.37
CA LEU A 43 -2.14 -17.88 -4.32
C LEU A 43 -0.61 -17.90 -4.31
N GLN A 44 0.02 -17.86 -5.49
CA GLN A 44 1.47 -17.79 -5.59
C GLN A 44 1.98 -16.43 -5.08
N PHE A 45 1.30 -15.33 -5.39
CA PHE A 45 1.65 -13.99 -4.87
C PHE A 45 1.50 -13.89 -3.35
N MET A 46 0.64 -14.70 -2.71
CA MET A 46 0.52 -14.70 -1.25
C MET A 46 1.80 -15.15 -0.52
N LYS A 47 2.77 -15.73 -1.23
CA LYS A 47 4.08 -16.14 -0.70
C LYS A 47 5.13 -15.03 -0.75
N GLU A 48 4.88 -13.96 -1.51
CA GLU A 48 5.79 -12.81 -1.64
C GLU A 48 6.15 -12.26 -0.26
N GLN A 49 7.43 -11.95 -0.07
CA GLN A 49 7.91 -11.30 1.15
C GLN A 49 7.85 -9.79 0.96
N ILE A 50 7.05 -9.13 1.77
CA ILE A 50 6.85 -7.69 1.77
C ILE A 50 7.47 -7.08 3.04
N VAL A 51 7.47 -5.75 3.13
CA VAL A 51 8.18 -5.02 4.18
C VAL A 51 7.26 -4.77 5.37
N GLN A 52 7.49 -5.47 6.49
CA GLN A 52 6.84 -5.14 7.76
C GLN A 52 7.45 -3.87 8.36
N VAL A 53 6.61 -2.98 8.88
CA VAL A 53 7.05 -1.71 9.48
C VAL A 53 6.34 -1.42 10.80
N ASP A 54 6.89 -0.50 11.58
CA ASP A 54 6.21 0.10 12.73
C ASP A 54 5.41 1.35 12.33
N GLU A 55 4.73 1.98 13.30
CA GLU A 55 3.90 3.18 13.09
C GLU A 55 4.70 4.44 12.70
N LYS A 56 6.03 4.36 12.70
CA LYS A 56 6.93 5.42 12.25
C LYS A 56 7.54 5.08 10.89
N ASP A 57 7.00 4.07 10.21
CA ASP A 57 7.50 3.55 8.95
C ASP A 57 8.94 3.02 9.05
N ALA A 58 9.39 2.57 10.23
CA ALA A 58 10.68 1.92 10.38
C ALA A 58 10.58 0.42 10.05
N VAL A 59 11.50 -0.09 9.24
CA VAL A 59 11.52 -1.49 8.80
C VAL A 59 11.79 -2.44 9.96
N LEU A 60 10.89 -3.39 10.18
CA LEU A 60 11.01 -4.44 11.20
C LEU A 60 11.56 -5.75 10.62
N GLY A 61 11.26 -6.05 9.35
CA GLY A 61 11.69 -7.26 8.68
C GLY A 61 10.76 -7.69 7.55
N PRO A 62 10.99 -8.87 6.97
CA PRO A 62 10.08 -9.45 5.98
C PRO A 62 8.84 -10.04 6.66
N ILE A 63 7.70 -9.95 5.97
CA ILE A 63 6.48 -10.70 6.27
C ILE A 63 5.89 -11.25 4.97
N SER A 64 5.28 -12.44 4.99
CA SER A 64 4.59 -12.92 3.79
C SER A 64 3.33 -12.09 3.53
N LYS A 65 2.99 -11.87 2.26
CA LYS A 65 1.74 -11.19 1.88
C LYS A 65 0.53 -11.84 2.55
N LYS A 66 0.50 -13.17 2.61
CA LYS A 66 -0.51 -13.91 3.39
C LYS A 66 -0.61 -13.46 4.85
N ASP A 67 0.48 -13.55 5.60
CA ASP A 67 0.47 -13.29 7.04
C ASP A 67 0.21 -11.80 7.34
N ALA A 68 0.57 -10.92 6.41
CA ALA A 68 0.30 -9.49 6.51
C ALA A 68 -1.19 -9.12 6.36
N HIS A 69 -1.97 -9.91 5.62
CA HIS A 69 -3.36 -9.57 5.27
C HIS A 69 -4.41 -10.46 5.94
N ILE A 70 -4.04 -11.64 6.43
CA ILE A 70 -5.00 -12.58 7.03
C ILE A 70 -5.48 -12.06 8.41
N HIS A 71 -6.74 -12.32 8.70
CA HIS A 71 -7.46 -11.92 9.90
C HIS A 71 -7.41 -10.41 10.18
N ASP A 72 -6.71 -10.01 11.23
CA ASP A 72 -6.65 -8.62 11.70
C ASP A 72 -5.64 -7.77 10.93
N GLY A 73 -4.85 -8.40 10.04
CA GLY A 73 -3.73 -7.77 9.33
C GLY A 73 -2.56 -7.39 10.24
N VAL A 74 -1.39 -7.22 9.64
CA VAL A 74 -0.17 -6.73 10.30
C VAL A 74 0.32 -5.52 9.55
N LEU A 75 0.71 -4.46 10.27
CA LEU A 75 1.20 -3.23 9.65
C LEU A 75 2.41 -3.52 8.76
N HIS A 76 2.30 -3.12 7.49
CA HIS A 76 3.33 -3.29 6.48
C HIS A 76 3.34 -2.09 5.52
N ARG A 77 4.45 -1.89 4.83
CA ARG A 77 4.58 -0.81 3.85
C ARG A 77 3.85 -1.17 2.56
N ALA A 78 3.15 -0.20 2.01
CA ALA A 78 2.45 -0.28 0.73
C ALA A 78 2.70 0.98 -0.10
N PHE A 79 2.17 1.00 -1.32
CA PHE A 79 2.09 2.20 -2.13
C PHE A 79 0.76 2.27 -2.90
N SER A 80 0.34 3.49 -3.17
CA SER A 80 -0.81 3.82 -4.02
C SER A 80 -0.38 4.80 -5.11
N VAL A 81 -0.42 4.33 -6.36
CA VAL A 81 -0.08 5.13 -7.55
C VAL A 81 -1.30 5.83 -8.11
N PHE A 82 -1.14 7.09 -8.47
CA PHE A 82 -2.11 7.91 -9.20
C PHE A 82 -1.44 8.40 -10.49
N VAL A 83 -1.81 7.78 -11.62
CA VAL A 83 -1.33 8.18 -12.95
C VAL A 83 -2.35 9.10 -13.60
N PHE A 84 -1.90 10.29 -13.98
CA PHE A 84 -2.69 11.26 -14.72
C PHE A 84 -2.27 11.26 -16.19
N ASN A 85 -3.22 11.37 -17.12
CA ASN A 85 -2.89 11.55 -18.53
C ASN A 85 -2.54 13.02 -18.85
N SER A 86 -2.24 13.33 -20.11
CA SER A 86 -1.93 14.70 -20.56
C SER A 86 -3.09 15.70 -20.43
N LYS A 87 -4.31 15.21 -20.20
CA LYS A 87 -5.50 16.03 -19.89
C LYS A 87 -5.75 16.18 -18.39
N ASN A 88 -4.82 15.69 -17.56
CA ASN A 88 -4.95 15.61 -16.11
C ASN A 88 -6.16 14.78 -15.64
N GLU A 89 -6.58 13.78 -16.41
CA GLU A 89 -7.58 12.79 -15.98
C GLU A 89 -6.87 11.64 -15.25
N LEU A 90 -7.41 11.18 -14.13
CA LEU A 90 -6.83 10.09 -13.32
C LEU A 90 -7.22 8.74 -13.91
N LEU A 91 -6.25 7.87 -14.12
CA LEU A 91 -6.48 6.46 -14.40
C LEU A 91 -6.93 5.75 -13.13
N ILE A 92 -8.12 5.17 -13.13
CA ILE A 92 -8.62 4.28 -12.08
C ILE A 92 -8.78 2.87 -12.62
N GLN A 93 -8.73 1.88 -11.73
CA GLN A 93 -8.93 0.48 -12.08
C GLN A 93 -10.05 -0.16 -11.25
N LYS A 94 -10.76 -1.10 -11.86
CA LYS A 94 -11.61 -2.06 -11.17
C LYS A 94 -10.83 -3.35 -10.98
N ARG A 95 -10.61 -3.72 -9.73
CA ARG A 95 -9.93 -4.95 -9.33
C ARG A 95 -10.65 -6.18 -9.90
N ALA A 96 -9.89 -7.14 -10.41
CA ALA A 96 -10.44 -8.40 -10.91
C ALA A 96 -11.19 -9.19 -9.81
N SER A 97 -12.07 -10.11 -10.23
CA SER A 97 -12.80 -10.98 -9.31
C SER A 97 -11.91 -11.99 -8.60
N GLU A 98 -10.75 -12.27 -9.18
CA GLU A 98 -9.76 -13.24 -8.72
C GLU A 98 -8.97 -12.72 -7.50
N LYS A 99 -8.95 -11.40 -7.29
CA LYS A 99 -8.24 -10.76 -6.17
C LYS A 99 -8.75 -11.29 -4.83
N ILE A 100 -7.81 -11.66 -3.95
CA ILE A 100 -8.15 -12.14 -2.60
C ILE A 100 -8.77 -11.03 -1.75
N THR A 101 -8.18 -9.84 -1.76
CA THR A 101 -8.71 -8.66 -1.05
C THR A 101 -9.46 -7.74 -2.01
N PHE A 102 -10.64 -7.29 -1.58
CA PHE A 102 -11.49 -6.34 -2.31
C PHE A 102 -11.74 -6.69 -3.80
N PRO A 103 -12.17 -7.92 -4.16
CA PRO A 103 -12.48 -8.26 -5.54
C PRO A 103 -13.63 -7.42 -6.11
N GLY A 104 -13.46 -6.92 -7.34
CA GLY A 104 -14.47 -6.10 -8.02
C GLY A 104 -14.60 -4.65 -7.53
N TYR A 105 -13.74 -4.20 -6.60
CA TYR A 105 -13.71 -2.82 -6.13
C TYR A 105 -12.97 -1.92 -7.11
N TRP A 106 -13.46 -0.69 -7.27
CA TRP A 106 -12.78 0.39 -7.96
C TRP A 106 -11.77 1.08 -7.03
N ALA A 107 -10.56 1.33 -7.52
CA ALA A 107 -9.48 1.97 -6.80
C ALA A 107 -8.71 2.93 -7.71
N ASN A 108 -7.76 3.68 -7.15
CA ASN A 108 -6.75 4.41 -7.92
C ASN A 108 -5.91 3.46 -8.81
N THR A 109 -5.02 4.04 -9.61
CA THR A 109 -4.35 3.37 -10.72
C THR A 109 -3.75 2.01 -10.38
N CYS A 110 -2.92 1.94 -9.35
CA CYS A 110 -2.27 0.70 -8.93
C CYS A 110 -1.91 0.76 -7.44
N CYS A 111 -2.18 -0.32 -6.70
CA CYS A 111 -1.86 -0.44 -5.27
C CYS A 111 -1.20 -1.79 -5.02
N SER A 112 -0.06 -1.79 -4.34
CA SER A 112 0.67 -3.02 -4.02
C SER A 112 1.76 -2.71 -2.98
N HIS A 113 2.63 -3.68 -2.76
CA HIS A 113 3.69 -3.63 -1.76
C HIS A 113 5.08 -3.59 -2.40
N PRO A 114 6.04 -2.84 -1.81
CA PRO A 114 7.44 -3.14 -2.01
C PRO A 114 7.78 -4.52 -1.44
N LEU A 115 8.59 -5.27 -2.18
CA LEU A 115 9.14 -6.55 -1.75
C LEU A 115 10.32 -6.32 -0.79
N PHE A 116 10.53 -7.25 0.13
CA PHE A 116 11.67 -7.25 1.02
C PHE A 116 12.95 -7.69 0.27
N THR A 117 13.44 -6.81 -0.61
CA THR A 117 14.65 -6.99 -1.41
C THR A 117 15.52 -5.74 -1.34
N GLU A 118 16.82 -5.85 -1.56
CA GLU A 118 17.75 -4.70 -1.49
C GLU A 118 17.30 -3.54 -2.40
N ALA A 119 16.82 -3.86 -3.62
CA ALA A 119 16.38 -2.87 -4.58
C ALA A 119 15.11 -2.11 -4.15
N GLU A 120 14.17 -2.77 -3.46
CA GLU A 120 12.88 -2.17 -3.06
C GLU A 120 12.86 -1.69 -1.60
N LEU A 121 13.95 -1.94 -0.85
CA LEU A 121 14.19 -1.38 0.50
C LEU A 121 14.97 -0.07 0.49
N GLU A 122 15.55 0.34 -0.65
CA GLU A 122 16.29 1.60 -0.76
C GLU A 122 15.38 2.80 -0.41
N ASP A 123 15.81 3.64 0.53
CA ASP A 123 15.00 4.75 1.03
C ASP A 123 14.64 5.76 -0.08
N GLY A 124 13.39 6.22 -0.09
CA GLY A 124 12.83 7.13 -1.11
C GLY A 124 12.68 6.56 -2.53
N ILE A 125 13.43 5.52 -2.90
CA ILE A 125 13.47 4.98 -4.27
C ILE A 125 12.77 3.62 -4.38
N GLY A 126 12.87 2.78 -3.36
CA GLY A 126 12.43 1.38 -3.39
C GLY A 126 10.93 1.23 -3.67
N VAL A 127 10.10 2.05 -3.03
CA VAL A 127 8.65 2.10 -3.29
C VAL A 127 8.31 2.52 -4.72
N LYS A 128 9.09 3.42 -5.33
CA LYS A 128 8.89 3.84 -6.72
C LYS A 128 9.27 2.72 -7.70
N ARG A 129 10.34 1.97 -7.42
CA ARG A 129 10.70 0.77 -8.21
C ARG A 129 9.61 -0.30 -8.13
N ALA A 130 9.07 -0.54 -6.93
CA ALA A 130 7.96 -1.46 -6.73
C ALA A 130 6.70 -1.03 -7.51
N ALA A 131 6.40 0.26 -7.51
CA ALA A 131 5.31 0.84 -8.29
C ALA A 131 5.50 0.64 -9.80
N ILE A 132 6.68 0.94 -10.35
CA ILE A 132 6.98 0.70 -11.78
C ILE A 132 6.81 -0.77 -12.16
N ARG A 133 7.33 -1.70 -11.33
CA ARG A 133 7.15 -3.14 -11.53
C ARG A 133 5.67 -3.53 -11.55
N LYS A 134 4.86 -2.95 -10.67
CA LYS A 134 3.44 -3.31 -10.55
C LYS A 134 2.54 -2.62 -11.58
N LEU A 135 2.91 -1.44 -12.08
CA LEU A 135 2.27 -0.84 -13.25
C LEU A 135 2.41 -1.73 -14.49
N GLU A 136 3.60 -2.33 -14.70
CA GLU A 136 3.79 -3.31 -15.77
C GLU A 136 2.98 -4.58 -15.53
N HIS A 137 3.07 -5.14 -14.32
CA HIS A 137 2.40 -6.40 -14.01
C HIS A 137 0.86 -6.31 -14.07
N GLU A 138 0.25 -5.25 -13.52
CA GLU A 138 -1.22 -5.14 -13.45
C GLU A 138 -1.81 -4.53 -14.73
N LEU A 139 -1.21 -3.43 -15.23
CA LEU A 139 -1.79 -2.63 -16.30
C LEU A 139 -1.10 -2.83 -17.66
N GLY A 140 -0.02 -3.62 -17.70
CA GLY A 140 0.76 -3.83 -18.92
C GLY A 140 1.54 -2.58 -19.36
N ILE A 141 1.71 -1.59 -18.48
CA ILE A 141 2.45 -0.36 -18.76
C ILE A 141 3.95 -0.70 -18.72
N PRO A 142 4.68 -0.67 -19.85
CA PRO A 142 6.08 -1.11 -19.87
C PRO A 142 6.93 -0.36 -18.86
N THR A 143 7.88 -1.06 -18.22
CA THR A 143 8.82 -0.44 -17.24
C THR A 143 9.66 0.70 -17.82
N SER A 144 9.77 0.81 -19.15
CA SER A 144 10.43 1.93 -19.83
C SER A 144 9.56 3.19 -19.95
N THR A 145 8.28 3.13 -19.58
CA THR A 145 7.34 4.26 -19.68
C THR A 145 7.63 5.34 -18.65
N PHE A 146 8.02 4.93 -17.44
CA PHE A 146 8.34 5.83 -16.33
C PHE A 146 9.70 5.46 -15.76
N ALA A 147 10.61 6.43 -15.67
CA ALA A 147 11.77 6.35 -14.82
C ALA A 147 11.36 6.50 -13.34
N VAL A 148 12.27 6.15 -12.42
CA VAL A 148 12.02 6.29 -10.98
C VAL A 148 11.68 7.74 -10.62
N GLU A 149 12.31 8.69 -11.30
CA GLU A 149 12.19 10.12 -11.09
C GLU A 149 10.85 10.69 -11.59
N ASP A 150 10.17 9.97 -12.49
CA ASP A 150 8.84 10.36 -13.00
C ASP A 150 7.73 10.08 -11.98
N LEU A 151 7.98 9.17 -11.02
CA LEU A 151 7.08 8.93 -9.90
C LEU A 151 7.43 9.90 -8.77
N THR A 152 6.50 10.78 -8.45
CA THR A 152 6.64 11.76 -7.37
C THR A 152 6.02 11.24 -6.09
N TYR A 153 6.80 11.19 -5.00
CA TYR A 153 6.28 10.93 -3.66
C TYR A 153 5.51 12.15 -3.16
N VAL A 154 4.25 11.95 -2.76
CA VAL A 154 3.35 13.03 -2.34
C VAL A 154 3.16 13.08 -0.84
N SER A 155 2.85 11.94 -0.22
CA SER A 155 2.58 11.82 1.22
C SER A 155 2.58 10.36 1.66
N THR A 156 2.41 10.12 2.96
CA THR A 156 2.18 8.80 3.54
C THR A 156 0.89 8.76 4.34
N VAL A 157 0.05 7.78 4.06
CA VAL A 157 -1.25 7.54 4.73
C VAL A 157 -1.17 6.22 5.47
N MET A 158 -1.50 6.23 6.76
CA MET A 158 -1.63 4.98 7.53
C MET A 158 -3.10 4.68 7.73
N TYR A 159 -3.57 3.50 7.31
CA TYR A 159 -4.97 3.13 7.40
C TYR A 159 -5.15 1.64 7.71
N LYS A 160 -6.36 1.28 8.15
CA LYS A 160 -6.77 -0.10 8.36
C LYS A 160 -8.17 -0.34 7.80
N ALA A 161 -8.34 -1.38 6.98
CA ALA A 161 -9.62 -1.69 6.36
C ALA A 161 -9.82 -3.19 6.17
N ALA A 162 -10.94 -3.71 6.68
CA ALA A 162 -11.36 -5.09 6.45
C ALA A 162 -11.96 -5.24 5.04
N SER A 163 -11.44 -6.20 4.26
CA SER A 163 -12.07 -6.67 3.02
C SER A 163 -13.29 -7.52 3.34
N ASP A 164 -13.15 -8.42 4.32
CA ASP A 164 -14.22 -9.23 4.89
C ASP A 164 -13.85 -9.65 6.33
N ALA A 165 -14.50 -10.68 6.89
CA ALA A 165 -14.23 -11.16 8.25
C ALA A 165 -12.83 -11.78 8.45
N ASN A 166 -12.11 -12.07 7.37
CA ASN A 166 -10.87 -12.85 7.37
C ASN A 166 -9.71 -12.17 6.66
N TRP A 167 -9.94 -11.07 5.96
CA TRP A 167 -8.92 -10.35 5.21
C TRP A 167 -8.94 -8.86 5.54
N THR A 168 -7.79 -8.30 5.90
CA THR A 168 -7.63 -6.91 6.32
C THR A 168 -6.38 -6.31 5.70
N GLU A 169 -6.54 -5.10 5.13
CA GLU A 169 -5.43 -4.21 4.83
C GLU A 169 -5.06 -3.42 6.08
N TYR A 170 -3.78 -3.42 6.43
CA TYR A 170 -3.24 -2.57 7.49
C TYR A 170 -1.89 -2.03 7.02
N GLU A 171 -1.92 -0.82 6.46
CA GLU A 171 -0.84 -0.35 5.59
C GLU A 171 -0.29 1.00 6.03
N MET A 172 1.03 1.14 5.85
CA MET A 172 1.74 2.41 5.74
C MET A 172 1.89 2.72 4.24
N ASP A 173 0.90 3.42 3.70
CA ASP A 173 0.70 3.60 2.26
C ASP A 173 1.42 4.85 1.73
N HIS A 174 2.41 4.64 0.85
CA HIS A 174 3.17 5.70 0.19
C HIS A 174 2.42 6.16 -1.05
N ILE A 175 1.98 7.43 -1.05
CA ILE A 175 1.22 8.01 -2.15
C ILE A 175 2.18 8.49 -3.24
N LEU A 176 2.05 7.92 -4.44
CA LEU A 176 2.93 8.20 -5.58
C LEU A 176 2.11 8.73 -6.76
N PHE A 177 2.53 9.85 -7.34
CA PHE A 177 1.89 10.45 -8.51
C PHE A 177 2.80 10.34 -9.72
N ALA A 178 2.23 10.11 -10.90
CA ALA A 178 2.94 10.20 -12.17
C ALA A 178 2.01 10.85 -13.22
N ARG A 179 2.60 11.43 -14.26
CA ARG A 179 1.83 11.95 -15.39
C ARG A 179 2.40 11.47 -16.71
N GLY A 180 1.57 10.83 -17.53
CA GLY A 180 1.95 10.32 -18.84
C GLY A 180 0.78 9.65 -19.55
N ASP A 181 0.78 9.73 -20.88
CA ASP A 181 -0.16 8.97 -21.70
C ASP A 181 0.37 7.54 -21.85
N VAL A 182 -0.41 6.56 -21.39
CA VAL A 182 0.00 5.15 -21.29
C VAL A 182 -0.83 4.25 -22.20
N SER A 183 -0.23 3.19 -22.74
CA SER A 183 -0.96 2.10 -23.41
C SER A 183 -1.54 1.14 -22.37
N LEU A 184 -2.77 0.69 -22.61
CA LEU A 184 -3.50 -0.27 -21.77
C LEU A 184 -3.92 -1.50 -22.60
N ASP A 185 -3.16 -1.82 -23.65
CA ASP A 185 -3.47 -2.93 -24.56
C ASP A 185 -3.22 -4.32 -23.91
N ASN A 186 -2.36 -4.36 -22.90
CA ASN A 186 -1.88 -5.59 -22.26
C ASN A 186 -2.25 -5.67 -20.76
N VAL A 187 -3.39 -5.09 -20.38
CA VAL A 187 -3.88 -5.16 -18.99
C VAL A 187 -4.04 -6.62 -18.55
N ASN A 188 -3.45 -6.98 -17.40
CA ASN A 188 -3.55 -8.31 -16.84
C ASN A 188 -4.95 -8.53 -16.26
N ARG A 189 -5.75 -9.38 -16.89
CA ARG A 189 -7.14 -9.66 -16.49
C ARG A 189 -7.28 -10.46 -15.19
N ASN A 190 -6.21 -11.09 -14.71
CA ASN A 190 -6.18 -11.71 -13.39
C ASN A 190 -6.09 -10.65 -12.27
N GLU A 191 -5.58 -9.46 -12.60
CA GLU A 191 -5.41 -8.35 -11.64
C GLU A 191 -6.49 -7.27 -11.81
N VAL A 192 -6.90 -6.99 -13.05
CA VAL A 192 -7.73 -5.84 -13.41
C VAL A 192 -8.87 -6.21 -14.36
N GLU A 193 -10.11 -5.98 -13.91
CA GLU A 193 -11.32 -6.19 -14.71
C GLU A 193 -11.57 -5.05 -15.70
N GLN A 194 -11.37 -3.81 -15.26
CA GLN A 194 -11.70 -2.62 -16.06
C GLN A 194 -10.78 -1.44 -15.68
N VAL A 195 -10.58 -0.53 -16.61
CA VAL A 195 -9.86 0.74 -16.42
C VAL A 195 -10.69 1.89 -16.95
N GLU A 196 -10.55 3.07 -16.36
CA GLU A 196 -11.26 4.29 -16.77
C GLU A 196 -10.39 5.53 -16.47
N PHE A 197 -10.44 6.55 -17.33
CA PHE A 197 -9.91 7.86 -17.03
C PHE A 197 -11.02 8.76 -16.49
N VAL A 198 -10.80 9.36 -15.33
CA VAL A 198 -11.77 10.21 -14.64
C VAL A 198 -11.25 11.64 -14.59
N ALA A 199 -12.03 12.58 -15.11
CA ALA A 199 -11.72 14.00 -15.04
C ALA A 199 -11.90 14.54 -13.60
N ARG A 200 -11.14 15.58 -13.26
CA ARG A 200 -11.14 16.19 -11.92
C ARG A 200 -12.53 16.63 -11.43
N ASP A 201 -13.35 17.15 -12.33
CA ASP A 201 -14.72 17.62 -12.06
C ASP A 201 -15.71 16.46 -11.83
N LYS A 202 -15.33 15.23 -12.22
CA LYS A 202 -16.11 14.01 -12.01
C LYS A 202 -15.77 13.25 -10.73
N LEU A 203 -14.70 13.64 -10.03
CA LEU A 203 -14.32 13.00 -8.77
C LEU A 203 -15.45 13.00 -7.72
N PRO A 204 -16.20 14.09 -7.48
CA PRO A 204 -17.31 14.06 -6.51
C PRO A 204 -18.40 13.05 -6.89
N GLU A 205 -18.78 13.00 -8.17
CA GLU A 205 -19.76 12.05 -8.69
C GLU A 205 -19.28 10.60 -8.52
N LEU A 206 -17.98 10.34 -8.76
CA LEU A 206 -17.38 9.02 -8.55
C LEU A 206 -17.42 8.59 -7.08
N LEU A 207 -17.08 9.50 -6.15
CA LEU A 207 -17.06 9.22 -4.71
C LEU A 207 -18.47 8.94 -4.15
N ASP A 208 -19.50 9.59 -4.70
CA ASP A 208 -20.89 9.43 -4.29
C ASP A 208 -21.63 8.29 -5.04
N ASP A 209 -20.99 7.61 -6.00
CA ASP A 209 -21.62 6.57 -6.81
C ASP A 209 -21.84 5.26 -6.04
N SER A 210 -23.00 5.16 -5.39
CA SER A 210 -23.44 3.94 -4.68
C SER A 210 -23.47 2.66 -5.53
N LYS A 211 -23.40 2.74 -6.87
CA LYS A 211 -23.34 1.57 -7.75
C LYS A 211 -21.92 1.03 -7.89
N ARG A 212 -20.90 1.85 -7.66
CA ARG A 212 -19.49 1.45 -7.67
C ARG A 212 -19.03 1.17 -6.24
N LYS A 213 -18.49 -0.02 -6.02
CA LYS A 213 -17.79 -0.32 -4.76
C LYS A 213 -16.40 0.32 -4.82
N LEU A 214 -16.21 1.46 -4.19
CA LEU A 214 -14.88 2.07 -4.07
C LEU A 214 -14.09 1.41 -2.95
N SER A 215 -12.79 1.22 -3.19
CA SER A 215 -11.91 0.73 -2.14
C SER A 215 -11.84 1.74 -0.98
N PRO A 216 -11.72 1.28 0.27
CA PRO A 216 -11.69 2.17 1.43
C PRO A 216 -10.57 3.21 1.35
N TRP A 217 -9.38 2.82 0.90
CA TRP A 217 -8.25 3.74 0.74
C TRP A 217 -8.50 4.79 -0.35
N PHE A 218 -9.06 4.39 -1.50
CA PHE A 218 -9.32 5.34 -2.58
C PHE A 218 -10.42 6.33 -2.20
N HIS A 219 -11.48 5.87 -1.52
CA HIS A 219 -12.51 6.77 -1.00
C HIS A 219 -11.94 7.73 0.05
N LEU A 220 -11.11 7.24 0.97
CA LEU A 220 -10.44 8.05 1.99
C LEU A 220 -9.54 9.12 1.35
N ILE A 221 -8.61 8.71 0.50
CA ILE A 221 -7.66 9.62 -0.17
C ILE A 221 -8.42 10.59 -1.07
N GLY A 222 -9.36 10.06 -1.86
CA GLY A 222 -10.23 10.80 -2.77
C GLY A 222 -11.07 11.89 -2.10
N SER A 223 -11.59 11.61 -0.89
CA SER A 223 -12.44 12.56 -0.17
C SER A 223 -11.66 13.62 0.60
N ASN A 224 -10.48 13.27 1.12
CA ASN A 224 -9.78 14.11 2.10
C ASN A 224 -8.54 14.83 1.56
N LEU A 225 -7.81 14.22 0.61
CA LEU A 225 -6.45 14.64 0.25
C LEU A 225 -6.31 14.94 -1.24
N LEU A 226 -6.77 14.00 -2.09
CA LEU A 226 -6.62 14.05 -3.54
C LEU A 226 -7.15 15.35 -4.19
N PRO A 227 -8.28 15.96 -3.78
CA PRO A 227 -8.78 17.16 -4.44
C PRO A 227 -7.77 18.31 -4.41
N GLN A 228 -7.09 18.51 -3.27
CA GLN A 228 -6.12 19.58 -3.08
C GLN A 228 -4.85 19.35 -3.92
N TRP A 229 -4.39 18.10 -3.99
CA TRP A 229 -3.24 17.72 -4.81
C TRP A 229 -3.52 17.85 -6.29
N TRP A 230 -4.71 17.40 -6.74
CA TRP A 230 -5.10 17.43 -8.13
C TRP A 230 -5.35 18.85 -8.63
N ASP A 231 -5.90 19.74 -7.79
CA ASP A 231 -6.06 21.17 -8.12
C ASP A 231 -4.71 21.90 -8.29
N ASN A 232 -3.63 21.32 -7.77
CA ASN A 232 -2.26 21.85 -7.84
C ASN A 232 -1.28 20.86 -8.48
N LEU A 233 -1.76 20.04 -9.42
CA LEU A 233 -1.04 18.87 -9.92
C LEU A 233 0.38 19.17 -10.44
N ASP A 234 0.56 20.28 -11.17
CA ASP A 234 1.89 20.69 -11.66
C ASP A 234 2.90 20.97 -10.54
N ALA A 235 2.44 21.57 -9.43
CA ALA A 235 3.29 21.83 -8.28
C ALA A 235 3.59 20.54 -7.51
N VAL A 236 2.62 19.63 -7.40
CA VAL A 236 2.79 18.31 -6.77
C VAL A 236 3.80 17.48 -7.54
N LEU A 237 3.70 17.42 -8.87
CA LEU A 237 4.59 16.62 -9.73
C LEU A 237 5.99 17.24 -9.92
N ALA A 238 6.24 18.46 -9.44
CA ALA A 238 7.51 19.14 -9.68
C ALA A 238 8.69 18.52 -8.92
N LYS A 239 8.42 17.91 -7.76
CA LYS A 239 9.41 17.27 -6.89
C LYS A 239 8.73 16.43 -5.80
N ASP A 240 9.48 15.47 -5.26
CA ASP A 240 9.06 14.76 -4.06
C ASP A 240 8.75 15.71 -2.90
N SER A 241 7.67 15.41 -2.20
CA SER A 241 7.33 16.07 -0.96
C SER A 241 8.43 15.84 0.08
N THR A 242 8.85 16.92 0.73
CA THR A 242 9.77 16.88 1.87
C THR A 242 9.03 16.69 3.19
N ASP A 243 7.70 16.80 3.19
CA ASP A 243 6.88 16.50 4.34
C ASP A 243 6.81 14.99 4.54
N ARG A 244 7.19 14.55 5.74
CA ARG A 244 7.20 13.14 6.15
C ARG A 244 6.15 12.86 7.21
N GLN A 245 5.18 13.77 7.39
CA GLN A 245 4.04 13.54 8.26
C GLN A 245 3.23 12.34 7.76
N ILE A 246 2.92 11.42 8.68
CA ILE A 246 2.02 10.30 8.42
C ILE A 246 0.60 10.76 8.73
N HIS A 247 -0.30 10.66 7.75
CA HIS A 247 -1.72 10.90 7.96
C HIS A 247 -2.37 9.61 8.48
N ASP A 248 -2.64 9.55 9.79
CA ASP A 248 -3.21 8.38 10.46
C ASP A 248 -4.75 8.38 10.41
N TYR A 249 -5.31 7.32 9.82
CA TYR A 249 -6.75 7.08 9.63
C TYR A 249 -7.18 5.67 10.07
N ARG A 250 -6.43 5.05 10.97
CA ARG A 250 -6.75 3.71 11.50
C ARG A 250 -7.98 3.68 12.40
#